data_AF-A0A6A4F8J9-F1
#
_entry.id   AF-A0A6A4F8J9-F1
#
_cell.length_a   1.000
_cell.length_b   1.000
_cell.length_c   1.000
_cell.angle_alpha   90.00
_cell.angle_beta   90.00
_cell.angle_gamma   90.00
#
_symmetry.space_group_name_H-M   'P 1'
#
loop_
_entity.id
_entity.type
_entity.pdbx_description
1 polymer ?
#
loop_
_entity_poly.entity_id
_entity_poly.type
_entity_poly.pdbx_seq_one_letter_code
_entity_poly.pdbx_strand_id
1 'polypeptide(L)'
;MTDIYSNDWAVLTDKCYQRFRANFCAIHPKRQGRLQLLTLENASHNDRISHDRVAMENYFGRLKTLWAMCSKKWRWDENSYDMYFRTCLALTNAHARLRSLCAEEGDDNHRYEARLHSIGQSALEREAAKHSACRERRAARLAVSIRTHGNDSFESSSSDDELQQ
;
A
#
# COMPACT_ATOMS: atom_id res chain seq x y z
N MET A 1 -47.77 -8.29 -13.99
CA MET A 1 -47.08 -8.09 -12.69
C MET A 1 -46.79 -6.60 -12.60
N THR A 2 -47.51 -5.92 -11.71
CA THR A 2 -47.43 -4.48 -11.51
C THR A 2 -46.04 -4.09 -11.03
N ASP A 3 -45.50 -3.05 -11.65
CA ASP A 3 -44.20 -2.46 -11.38
C ASP A 3 -44.28 -1.64 -10.08
N ILE A 4 -44.34 -2.33 -8.94
CA ILE A 4 -44.54 -1.73 -7.60
C ILE A 4 -43.32 -0.88 -7.18
N TYR A 5 -42.21 -0.95 -7.90
CA TYR A 5 -40.92 -0.38 -7.51
C TYR A 5 -40.18 0.35 -8.67
N SER A 6 -40.91 0.85 -9.68
CA SER A 6 -40.34 1.41 -10.92
C SER A 6 -39.25 2.48 -10.72
N ASN A 7 -39.27 3.19 -9.58
CA ASN A 7 -38.32 4.25 -9.23
C ASN A 7 -37.42 3.94 -8.01
N ASP A 8 -37.51 2.74 -7.44
CA ASP A 8 -36.77 2.40 -6.22
C ASP A 8 -35.41 1.75 -6.53
N TRP A 9 -34.42 2.03 -5.68
CA TRP A 9 -33.08 1.48 -5.83
C TRP A 9 -33.10 -0.03 -5.59
N ALA A 10 -32.42 -0.79 -6.46
CA ALA A 10 -32.25 -2.22 -6.28
C ALA A 10 -31.24 -2.50 -5.14
N VAL A 11 -31.59 -3.43 -4.25
CA VAL A 11 -30.76 -3.81 -3.10
C VAL A 11 -30.12 -5.17 -3.36
N LEU A 12 -28.80 -5.21 -3.49
CA LEU A 12 -28.05 -6.47 -3.54
C LEU A 12 -28.00 -7.08 -2.13
N THR A 13 -28.41 -8.35 -2.04
CA THR A 13 -28.46 -9.07 -0.75
C THR A 13 -27.51 -10.25 -0.75
N ASP A 14 -27.06 -10.66 0.44
CA ASP A 14 -26.28 -11.88 0.56
C ASP A 14 -27.16 -13.14 0.46
N LYS A 15 -26.55 -14.26 0.05
CA LYS A 15 -27.20 -15.57 -0.03
C LYS A 15 -27.79 -16.02 1.31
N CYS A 16 -27.24 -15.57 2.44
CA CYS A 16 -27.81 -15.85 3.76
C CYS A 16 -29.02 -14.97 4.13
N TYR A 17 -29.29 -13.90 3.37
CA TYR A 17 -30.26 -12.86 3.72
C TYR A 17 -31.37 -12.70 2.68
N GLN A 18 -32.24 -13.72 2.58
CA GLN A 18 -33.27 -13.83 1.53
C GLN A 18 -34.69 -13.40 1.95
N ARG A 19 -34.87 -12.85 3.16
CA ARG A 19 -36.19 -12.57 3.74
C ARG A 19 -36.70 -11.14 3.49
N PHE A 20 -36.08 -10.38 2.59
CA PHE A 20 -36.28 -8.92 2.47
C PHE A 20 -37.32 -8.46 1.42
N ARG A 21 -38.17 -9.36 0.93
CA ARG A 21 -39.01 -9.12 -0.27
C ARG A 21 -40.21 -8.19 -0.08
N ALA A 22 -40.59 -7.84 1.14
CA ALA A 22 -41.83 -7.10 1.39
C ALA A 22 -41.71 -5.59 1.09
N ASN A 23 -40.52 -5.00 1.24
CA ASN A 23 -40.36 -3.54 1.29
C ASN A 23 -39.32 -2.97 0.33
N PHE A 24 -38.57 -3.81 -0.40
CA PHE A 24 -37.47 -3.37 -1.26
C PHE A 24 -37.37 -4.20 -2.55
N CYS A 25 -36.87 -3.57 -3.61
CA CYS A 25 -36.45 -4.24 -4.84
C CYS A 25 -35.15 -5.04 -4.60
N ALA A 26 -35.26 -6.14 -3.85
CA ALA A 26 -34.10 -6.93 -3.44
C ALA A 26 -33.68 -7.96 -4.50
N ILE A 27 -32.43 -7.85 -4.95
CA ILE A 27 -31.76 -8.84 -5.81
C ILE A 27 -31.14 -9.91 -4.90
N HIS A 28 -31.71 -11.10 -4.94
CA HIS A 28 -31.29 -12.24 -4.13
C HIS A 28 -30.53 -13.27 -4.97
N PRO A 29 -29.29 -13.63 -4.58
CA PRO A 29 -28.62 -14.81 -5.13
C PRO A 29 -29.51 -16.03 -4.91
N LYS A 30 -29.63 -16.88 -5.91
CA LYS A 30 -30.40 -18.13 -5.83
C LYS A 30 -29.69 -19.10 -4.89
N ARG A 31 -30.41 -19.59 -3.88
CA ARG A 31 -29.87 -20.58 -2.93
C ARG A 31 -30.11 -21.99 -3.46
N GLN A 32 -29.11 -22.85 -3.31
CA GLN A 32 -29.27 -24.28 -3.60
C GLN A 32 -30.24 -24.89 -2.58
N GLY A 33 -31.25 -25.59 -3.09
CA GLY A 33 -32.16 -26.38 -2.25
C GLY A 33 -31.43 -27.60 -1.70
N ARG A 34 -31.92 -28.17 -0.59
CA ARG A 34 -31.32 -29.39 0.01
C ARG A 34 -31.32 -30.60 -0.93
N LEU A 35 -32.23 -30.63 -1.92
CA LEU A 35 -32.45 -31.74 -2.85
C LEU A 35 -32.39 -31.31 -4.32
N GLN A 36 -32.11 -30.04 -4.60
CA GLN A 36 -32.18 -29.48 -5.95
C GLN A 36 -30.88 -28.74 -6.26
N LEU A 37 -30.14 -29.26 -7.24
CA LEU A 37 -28.92 -28.63 -7.73
C LEU A 37 -29.26 -27.31 -8.43
N LEU A 38 -28.37 -26.32 -8.32
CA LEU A 38 -28.52 -25.10 -9.09
C LEU A 38 -28.37 -25.42 -10.58
N THR A 39 -29.35 -25.00 -11.37
CA THR A 39 -29.21 -24.96 -12.83
C THR A 39 -28.04 -24.06 -13.22
N LEU A 40 -27.37 -24.36 -14.35
CA LEU A 40 -26.26 -23.57 -14.88
C LEU A 40 -26.59 -22.06 -15.01
N GLU A 41 -27.80 -21.74 -15.46
CA GLU A 41 -28.26 -20.34 -15.60
C GLU A 41 -28.30 -19.59 -14.27
N ASN A 42 -28.92 -20.19 -13.25
CA ASN A 42 -28.95 -19.64 -11.89
C ASN A 42 -27.54 -19.52 -11.29
N ALA A 43 -26.62 -20.42 -11.63
CA ALA A 43 -25.23 -20.35 -11.16
C ALA A 43 -24.52 -19.15 -11.81
N SER A 44 -24.63 -18.99 -13.13
CA SER A 44 -24.08 -17.83 -13.83
C SER A 44 -24.67 -16.51 -13.34
N HIS A 45 -25.97 -16.47 -13.03
CA HIS A 45 -26.62 -15.30 -12.43
C HIS A 45 -26.03 -14.97 -11.05
N ASN A 46 -25.81 -15.97 -10.21
CA ASN A 46 -25.18 -15.80 -8.91
C ASN A 46 -23.72 -15.34 -9.03
N ASP A 47 -22.98 -15.84 -10.02
CA ASP A 47 -21.60 -15.43 -10.26
C ASP A 47 -21.53 -13.95 -10.66
N ARG A 48 -22.45 -13.49 -11.51
CA ARG A 48 -22.57 -12.05 -11.85
C ARG A 48 -22.88 -11.20 -10.62
N ILE A 49 -23.85 -11.61 -9.81
CA ILE A 49 -24.17 -10.93 -8.54
C ILE A 49 -22.95 -10.91 -7.61
N SER A 50 -22.24 -12.02 -7.50
CA SER A 50 -21.07 -12.14 -6.63
C SER A 50 -19.93 -11.25 -7.12
N HIS A 51 -19.71 -11.19 -8.44
CA HIS A 51 -18.74 -10.30 -9.07
C HIS A 51 -19.04 -8.82 -8.77
N ASP A 52 -20.29 -8.37 -8.93
CA ASP A 52 -20.66 -6.99 -8.62
C ASP A 52 -20.50 -6.68 -7.12
N ARG A 53 -20.70 -7.69 -6.28
CA ARG A 53 -20.53 -7.56 -4.83
C ARG A 53 -19.07 -7.38 -4.41
N VAL A 54 -18.11 -7.89 -5.18
CA VAL A 54 -16.66 -7.71 -4.89
C VAL A 54 -16.32 -6.22 -4.75
N ALA A 55 -16.86 -5.37 -5.60
CA ALA A 55 -16.63 -3.92 -5.53
C ALA A 55 -17.12 -3.31 -4.21
N MET A 56 -18.29 -3.75 -3.74
CA MET A 56 -18.89 -3.31 -2.49
C MET A 56 -18.11 -3.83 -1.28
N GLU A 57 -17.72 -5.11 -1.29
CA GLU A 57 -16.90 -5.72 -0.25
C GLU A 57 -15.55 -5.01 -0.12
N ASN A 58 -14.90 -4.71 -1.25
CA ASN A 58 -13.64 -3.97 -1.27
C ASN A 58 -13.80 -2.53 -0.76
N TYR A 59 -14.90 -1.86 -1.10
CA TYR A 59 -15.22 -0.54 -0.56
C TYR A 59 -15.36 -0.55 0.97
N PHE A 60 -16.19 -1.47 1.49
CA PHE A 60 -16.41 -1.60 2.93
C PHE A 60 -15.16 -2.10 3.66
N GLY A 61 -14.33 -2.92 3.03
CA GLY A 61 -13.03 -3.34 3.54
C GLY A 61 -12.08 -2.15 3.74
N ARG A 62 -11.97 -1.27 2.74
CA ARG A 62 -11.18 -0.03 2.83
C ARG A 62 -11.72 0.91 3.92
N LEU A 63 -13.04 1.10 3.97
CA LEU A 63 -13.69 1.92 4.99
C LEU A 63 -13.43 1.37 6.40
N LYS A 64 -13.56 0.05 6.59
CA LYS A 64 -13.29 -0.62 7.87
C LYS A 64 -11.85 -0.41 8.33
N THR A 65 -10.88 -0.48 7.43
CA THR A 65 -9.47 -0.23 7.76
C THR A 65 -9.24 1.22 8.20
N LEU A 66 -9.78 2.20 7.46
CA LEU A 66 -9.70 3.61 7.84
C LEU A 66 -10.37 3.87 9.18
N TRP A 67 -11.58 3.32 9.37
CA TRP A 67 -12.31 3.42 10.62
C TRP A 67 -11.56 2.76 11.79
N ALA A 68 -10.90 1.62 11.58
CA ALA A 68 -10.10 0.96 12.61
C ALA A 68 -8.92 1.82 13.07
N MET A 69 -8.38 2.71 12.23
CA MET A 69 -7.36 3.67 12.63
C MET A 69 -7.95 4.84 13.42
N CYS A 70 -9.06 5.41 12.95
CA CYS A 70 -9.73 6.53 13.61
C CYS A 70 -10.33 6.15 14.97
N SER A 71 -11.01 5.00 15.04
CA SER A 71 -11.68 4.50 16.25
C SER A 71 -10.73 4.15 17.39
N LYS A 72 -9.45 3.84 17.11
CA LYS A 72 -8.44 3.63 18.17
C LYS A 72 -8.15 4.92 18.96
N LYS A 73 -8.15 6.06 18.29
CA LYS A 73 -7.78 7.36 18.88
C LYS A 73 -8.96 8.11 19.47
N TRP A 74 -10.14 7.97 18.87
CA TRP A 74 -11.34 8.75 19.19
C TRP A 74 -12.48 7.88 19.70
N ARG A 75 -12.18 7.00 20.67
CA ARG A 75 -13.18 6.08 21.23
C ARG A 75 -14.27 6.88 21.97
N TRP A 76 -15.52 6.68 21.59
CA TRP A 76 -16.72 7.09 22.35
C TRP A 76 -17.01 8.60 22.46
N ASP A 77 -16.49 9.43 21.56
CA ASP A 77 -16.95 10.82 21.45
C ASP A 77 -18.05 10.92 20.38
N GLU A 78 -19.30 11.02 20.84
CA GLU A 78 -20.49 11.09 19.98
C GLU A 78 -20.51 12.36 19.12
N ASN A 79 -19.99 13.47 19.64
CA ASN A 79 -19.96 14.75 18.93
C ASN A 79 -18.99 14.74 17.73
N SER A 80 -17.92 13.96 17.81
CA SER A 80 -16.92 13.88 16.74
C SER A 80 -17.06 12.62 15.87
N TYR A 81 -17.89 11.65 16.27
CA TYR A 81 -18.16 10.44 15.50
C TYR A 81 -18.53 10.74 14.05
N ASP A 82 -19.53 11.61 13.82
CA ASP A 82 -20.03 11.92 12.48
C ASP A 82 -18.93 12.55 11.61
N MET A 83 -18.14 13.47 12.19
CA MET A 83 -17.01 14.09 11.48
C MET A 83 -15.97 13.05 11.06
N TYR A 84 -15.55 12.16 11.97
CA TYR A 84 -14.56 11.13 11.66
C TYR A 84 -15.09 10.11 10.66
N PHE A 85 -16.33 9.67 10.84
CA PHE A 85 -16.97 8.71 9.95
C PHE A 85 -17.12 9.27 8.54
N ARG A 86 -17.60 10.52 8.39
CA ARG A 86 -17.66 11.24 7.11
C ARG A 86 -16.30 11.41 6.47
N THR A 87 -15.27 11.67 7.28
CA THR A 87 -13.89 11.75 6.78
C THR A 87 -13.41 10.40 6.24
N CYS A 88 -13.66 9.30 6.96
CA CYS A 88 -13.35 7.95 6.47
C CYS A 88 -14.10 7.64 5.15
N LEU A 89 -15.37 8.02 5.05
CA LEU A 89 -16.19 7.89 3.84
C LEU A 89 -15.62 8.71 2.67
N ALA A 90 -15.29 9.97 2.90
CA ALA A 90 -14.70 10.85 1.88
C ALA A 90 -13.36 10.31 1.37
N LEU A 91 -12.50 9.83 2.27
CA LEU A 91 -11.23 9.19 1.91
C LEU A 91 -11.45 7.88 1.15
N THR A 92 -12.43 7.07 1.55
CA THR A 92 -12.77 5.83 0.83
C THR A 92 -13.29 6.14 -0.58
N ASN A 93 -14.10 7.18 -0.75
CA ASN A 93 -14.57 7.65 -2.05
C ASN A 93 -13.42 8.15 -2.93
N ALA A 94 -12.46 8.89 -2.36
CA ALA A 94 -11.26 9.30 -3.08
C ALA A 94 -10.42 8.09 -3.50
N HIS A 95 -10.22 7.11 -2.60
CA HIS A 95 -9.52 5.87 -2.90
C HIS A 95 -10.22 5.05 -3.99
N ALA A 96 -11.54 4.99 -4.00
CA ALA A 96 -12.31 4.31 -5.03
C ALA A 96 -12.17 4.96 -6.43
N ARG A 97 -11.96 6.29 -6.48
CA ARG A 97 -11.70 7.01 -7.73
C ARG A 97 -10.27 6.82 -8.23
N LEU A 98 -9.30 6.74 -7.32
CA LEU A 98 -7.88 6.57 -7.64
C LEU A 98 -7.51 5.11 -7.95
N ARG A 99 -8.22 4.16 -7.33
CA ARG A 99 -7.95 2.72 -7.42
C ARG A 99 -9.26 1.98 -7.62
N SER A 100 -9.33 1.19 -8.69
CA SER A 100 -10.50 0.38 -9.00
C SER A 100 -10.90 -0.51 -7.82
N LEU A 101 -12.20 -0.62 -7.58
CA LEU A 101 -12.78 -1.50 -6.57
C LEU A 101 -12.91 -2.94 -7.05
N CYS A 102 -12.83 -3.19 -8.36
CA CYS A 102 -13.02 -4.50 -8.96
C CYS A 102 -11.71 -5.19 -9.38
N ALA A 103 -10.57 -4.49 -9.37
CA ALA A 103 -9.30 -5.12 -9.73
C ALA A 103 -8.83 -5.99 -8.57
N GLU A 104 -8.43 -7.22 -8.90
CA GLU A 104 -7.61 -8.07 -8.04
C GLU A 104 -6.48 -7.22 -7.46
N GLU A 105 -6.55 -6.95 -6.15
CA GLU A 105 -5.62 -6.08 -5.42
C GLU A 105 -4.16 -6.60 -5.47
N GLY A 106 -3.96 -7.76 -6.09
CA GLY A 106 -2.68 -8.29 -6.53
C GLY A 106 -1.83 -7.27 -7.27
N ASP A 107 -2.28 -6.66 -8.37
CA ASP A 107 -1.39 -5.78 -9.18
C ASP A 107 -0.89 -4.56 -8.39
N ASP A 108 -1.74 -3.99 -7.53
CA ASP A 108 -1.40 -2.85 -6.69
C ASP A 108 -0.42 -3.22 -5.56
N ASN A 109 -0.61 -4.37 -4.93
CA ASN A 109 0.32 -4.85 -3.89
C ASN A 109 1.70 -5.12 -4.50
N HIS A 110 1.75 -5.73 -5.69
CA HIS A 110 3.01 -5.93 -6.42
C HIS A 110 3.68 -4.60 -6.77
N ARG A 111 2.92 -3.57 -7.19
CA ARG A 111 3.46 -2.23 -7.44
C ARG A 111 3.99 -1.57 -6.17
N TYR A 112 3.30 -1.73 -5.03
CA TYR A 112 3.75 -1.21 -3.75
C TYR A 112 5.04 -1.88 -3.28
N GLU A 113 5.10 -3.21 -3.33
CA GLU A 113 6.29 -4.00 -2.99
C GLU A 113 7.47 -3.64 -3.91
N ALA A 114 7.24 -3.52 -5.22
CA ALA A 114 8.27 -3.09 -6.17
C ALA A 114 8.82 -1.70 -5.85
N ARG A 115 7.94 -0.76 -5.44
CA ARG A 115 8.34 0.57 -5.00
C ARG A 115 9.18 0.53 -3.72
N LEU A 116 8.78 -0.28 -2.72
CA LEU A 116 9.57 -0.45 -1.49
C LEU A 116 10.95 -1.02 -1.78
N HIS A 117 11.02 -2.03 -2.66
CA HIS A 117 12.27 -2.64 -3.08
C HIS A 117 13.18 -1.62 -3.79
N SER A 118 12.63 -0.82 -4.69
CA SER A 118 13.36 0.27 -5.37
C SER A 118 13.89 1.32 -4.39
N ILE A 119 13.09 1.73 -3.40
CA ILE A 119 13.53 2.65 -2.35
C ILE A 119 14.68 2.03 -1.55
N GLY A 120 14.56 0.76 -1.15
CA GLY A 120 15.61 0.04 -0.44
C GLY A 120 16.92 -0.04 -1.22
N GLN A 121 16.86 -0.36 -2.52
CA GLN A 121 18.04 -0.37 -3.41
C GLN A 121 18.70 1.00 -3.50
N SER A 122 17.92 2.07 -3.74
CA SER A 122 18.45 3.43 -3.82
C SER A 122 19.11 3.88 -2.50
N ALA A 123 18.59 3.44 -1.36
CA ALA A 123 19.18 3.73 -0.05
C ALA A 123 20.52 3.01 0.13
N LEU A 124 20.61 1.73 -0.26
CA LEU A 124 21.84 0.93 -0.23
C LEU A 124 22.92 1.51 -1.14
N GLU A 125 22.57 1.89 -2.37
CA GLU A 125 23.49 2.53 -3.31
C GLU A 125 24.05 3.83 -2.75
N ARG A 126 23.19 4.65 -2.13
CA ARG A 126 23.60 5.90 -1.49
C ARG A 126 24.54 5.67 -0.30
N GLU A 127 24.32 4.62 0.48
CA GLU A 127 25.22 4.20 1.57
C GLU A 127 26.58 3.76 1.00
N ALA A 128 26.56 2.88 -0.01
CA ALA A 128 27.77 2.36 -0.66
C ALA A 128 28.61 3.48 -1.29
N ALA A 129 27.98 4.44 -1.96
CA ALA A 129 28.63 5.60 -2.54
C ALA A 129 29.32 6.47 -1.47
N LYS A 130 28.66 6.71 -0.33
CA LYS A 130 29.27 7.43 0.82
C LYS A 130 30.48 6.69 1.36
N HIS A 131 30.38 5.36 1.53
CA HIS A 131 31.49 4.55 2.00
C HIS A 131 32.66 4.53 1.01
N SER A 132 32.41 4.45 -0.30
CA SER A 132 33.46 4.54 -1.33
C SER A 132 34.17 5.89 -1.28
N ALA A 133 33.42 6.98 -1.28
CA ALA A 133 33.98 8.33 -1.23
C ALA A 133 34.81 8.55 0.05
N CYS A 134 34.38 7.99 1.18
CA CYS A 134 35.13 8.04 2.42
C CYS A 134 36.45 7.25 2.33
N ARG A 135 36.42 6.04 1.76
CA ARG A 135 37.62 5.22 1.52
C ARG A 135 38.61 5.93 0.60
N GLU A 136 38.13 6.51 -0.49
CA GLU A 136 38.95 7.28 -1.44
C GLU A 136 39.60 8.51 -0.78
N ARG A 137 38.82 9.30 -0.02
CA ARG A 137 39.35 10.45 0.74
C ARG A 137 40.39 10.02 1.78
N ARG A 138 40.22 8.85 2.41
CA ARG A 138 41.23 8.30 3.34
C ARG A 138 42.49 7.87 2.59
N ALA A 139 42.35 7.18 1.46
CA ALA A 139 43.48 6.76 0.63
C ALA A 139 44.28 7.96 0.12
N ALA A 140 43.62 9.02 -0.35
CA ALA A 140 44.27 10.25 -0.78
C ALA A 140 45.05 10.93 0.35
N ARG A 141 44.48 10.99 1.57
CA ARG A 141 45.17 11.55 2.76
C ARG A 141 46.42 10.75 3.13
N LEU A 142 46.33 9.42 3.11
CA LEU A 142 47.48 8.55 3.36
C LEU A 142 48.56 8.71 2.28
N ALA A 143 48.18 8.80 1.01
CA ALA A 143 49.11 8.99 -0.09
C ALA A 143 49.87 10.33 0.01
N VAL A 144 49.20 11.42 0.41
CA VAL A 144 49.85 12.72 0.65
C VAL A 144 50.80 12.64 1.84
N SER A 145 50.38 12.04 2.96
CA SER A 145 51.22 11.89 4.16
C SER A 145 52.49 11.06 3.91
N ILE A 146 52.38 9.98 3.12
CA ILE A 146 53.54 9.18 2.71
C ILE A 146 54.49 9.99 1.82
N ARG A 147 53.97 10.80 0.89
CA ARG A 147 54.79 11.66 0.02
C ARG A 147 55.52 12.75 0.80
N THR A 148 54.89 13.38 1.80
CA THR A 148 55.53 14.41 2.62
C THR A 148 56.62 13.83 3.54
N HIS A 149 56.37 12.71 4.22
CA HIS A 149 57.40 12.08 5.06
C HIS A 149 58.52 11.39 4.28
N GLY A 150 58.23 10.91 3.07
CA GLY A 150 59.25 10.41 2.15
C GLY A 150 60.22 11.48 1.64
N ASN A 151 59.79 12.76 1.61
CA ASN A 151 60.61 13.89 1.18
C ASN A 151 61.53 14.42 2.31
N ASP A 152 61.05 14.43 3.55
CA ASP A 152 61.88 14.79 4.74
C ASP A 152 63.04 13.80 4.98
N SER A 153 62.93 12.57 4.47
CA SER A 153 63.96 11.54 4.65
C SER A 153 65.13 11.67 3.66
N PHE A 154 65.05 12.58 2.69
CA PHE A 154 66.10 12.77 1.67
C PHE A 154 66.93 14.06 1.90
N GLU A 155 66.44 15.03 2.68
CA GLU A 155 67.18 16.27 2.97
C GLU A 155 68.11 16.19 4.19
N SER A 156 68.09 15.11 4.97
CA SER A 156 68.93 14.96 6.18
C SER A 156 70.33 14.36 5.95
N SER A 157 70.80 14.24 4.69
CA SER A 157 72.14 13.67 4.40
C SER A 157 72.94 14.50 3.40
N SER A 158 73.02 15.81 3.60
CA SER A 158 74.03 16.64 2.94
C SER A 158 74.36 17.87 3.78
N SER A 159 75.15 17.69 4.84
CA SER A 159 76.00 18.72 5.46
C SER A 159 76.79 18.03 6.57
N ASP A 160 78.05 17.71 6.30
CA ASP A 160 79.15 17.67 7.30
C ASP A 160 80.45 17.44 6.51
N ASP A 161 80.95 18.52 5.89
CA ASP A 161 82.34 18.63 5.47
C ASP A 161 82.90 19.99 5.95
N GLU A 162 84.11 19.94 6.50
CA GLU A 162 85.04 21.02 6.87
C GLU A 162 84.79 21.87 8.13
N LEU A 163 85.59 21.61 9.18
CA LEU A 163 86.70 22.48 9.63
C LEU A 163 87.17 22.08 11.04
N GLN A 164 88.45 21.72 11.19
CA GLN A 164 89.43 22.44 12.01
C GLN A 164 90.77 21.68 12.15
N GLN A 165 91.81 22.34 11.63
CA GLN A 165 93.22 22.46 12.07
C GLN A 165 94.00 21.24 12.54
#